data_AF-A0A1M4TC04-F1
#
_entry.id   AF-A0A1M4TC04-F1
#
_cell.length_a   1.000
_cell.length_b   1.000
_cell.length_c   1.000
_cell.angle_alpha   90.00
_cell.angle_beta   90.00
_cell.angle_gamma   90.00
#
_symmetry.space_group_name_H-M   'P 1'
#
loop_
_entity.id
_entity.type
_entity.pdbx_description
1 polymer ?
#
loop_
_entity_poly.entity_id
_entity_poly.type
_entity_poly.pdbx_seq_one_letter_code
_entity_poly.pdbx_strand_id
1 'polypeptide(L)'
;MDLFNIYYPLFMDITEFDRDNILTEFLTDYLDGKLGRAEHRSFEEYLARNKKEREFVRKAMMGKKALSRMAAQFELPVGEKDTSSLTATDNH
;
A
#
# COMPACT_ATOMS: atom_id res chain seq x y z
N MET A 1 -41.29 9.52 -13.66
CA MET A 1 -39.93 10.06 -13.53
C MET A 1 -39.72 10.32 -12.05
N ASP A 2 -39.30 9.29 -11.32
CA ASP A 2 -39.19 9.35 -9.86
C ASP A 2 -37.92 10.09 -9.46
N LEU A 3 -38.12 11.17 -8.70
CA LEU A 3 -37.08 12.01 -8.10
C LEU A 3 -36.41 11.36 -6.87
N PHE A 4 -36.54 10.03 -6.70
CA PHE A 4 -35.97 9.29 -5.57
C PHE A 4 -34.55 8.78 -5.82
N ASN A 5 -33.90 9.16 -6.93
CA ASN A 5 -32.61 8.61 -7.31
C ASN A 5 -31.43 9.59 -7.16
N ILE A 6 -31.57 10.59 -6.27
CA ILE A 6 -30.54 11.60 -6.04
C ILE A 6 -30.36 11.87 -4.54
N TYR A 7 -30.15 10.82 -3.73
CA TYR A 7 -29.64 11.01 -2.38
C TYR A 7 -28.74 9.83 -1.98
N TYR A 8 -27.44 10.14 -1.85
CA TYR A 8 -26.29 9.35 -1.39
C TYR A 8 -25.60 8.36 -2.35
N PRO A 9 -24.46 8.74 -2.93
CA PRO A 9 -23.42 7.79 -3.31
C PRO A 9 -22.37 7.73 -2.20
N LEU A 10 -22.67 7.30 -0.97
CA LEU A 10 -21.67 7.40 0.12
C LEU A 10 -21.93 6.51 1.35
N PHE A 11 -22.48 5.31 1.19
CA PHE A 11 -22.04 4.25 2.10
C PHE A 11 -20.65 3.83 1.60
N MET A 12 -19.59 4.52 2.05
CA MET A 12 -18.29 3.85 2.13
C MET A 12 -18.57 2.56 2.87
N ASP A 13 -18.28 1.45 2.24
CA ASP A 13 -18.72 0.14 2.70
C ASP A 13 -17.93 -0.16 3.99
N ILE A 14 -18.48 0.26 5.14
CA ILE A 14 -17.75 0.33 6.41
C ILE A 14 -17.29 -1.07 6.81
N THR A 15 -16.00 -1.26 6.92
CA THR A 15 -15.37 -2.51 7.38
C THR A 15 -15.26 -2.51 8.90
N GLU A 16 -15.03 -3.67 9.50
CA GLU A 16 -14.70 -3.69 10.95
C GLU A 16 -13.40 -2.94 11.27
N PHE A 17 -12.50 -2.79 10.29
CA PHE A 17 -11.28 -1.97 10.46
C PHE A 17 -11.63 -0.51 10.80
N ASP A 18 -12.70 0.05 10.23
CA ASP A 18 -13.11 1.43 10.52
C ASP A 18 -13.67 1.63 11.94
N ARG A 19 -14.01 0.53 12.63
CA ARG A 19 -14.65 0.54 13.95
C ARG A 19 -13.72 0.09 15.08
N ASP A 20 -12.72 -0.73 14.75
CA ASP A 20 -11.84 -1.37 15.72
C ASP A 20 -10.37 -1.02 15.44
N ASN A 21 -9.79 -0.27 16.37
CA ASN A 21 -8.39 0.14 16.32
C ASN A 21 -7.43 -1.05 16.43
N ILE A 22 -7.75 -2.05 17.24
CA ILE A 22 -6.92 -3.26 17.40
C ILE A 22 -6.91 -4.02 16.08
N LEU A 23 -8.07 -4.16 15.44
CA LEU A 23 -8.16 -4.83 14.15
C LEU A 23 -7.42 -4.04 13.05
N THR A 24 -7.40 -2.72 13.13
CA THR A 24 -6.63 -1.85 12.25
C THR A 24 -5.11 -2.00 12.44
N GLU A 25 -4.65 -2.13 13.69
CA GLU A 25 -3.25 -2.44 13.98
C GLU A 25 -2.85 -3.80 13.39
N PHE A 26 -3.68 -4.83 13.59
CA PHE A 26 -3.48 -6.16 12.98
C PHE A 26 -3.41 -6.09 11.45
N LEU A 27 -4.29 -5.32 10.81
CA LEU A 27 -4.25 -5.11 9.37
C LEU A 27 -2.94 -4.45 8.93
N THR A 28 -2.49 -3.41 9.66
CA THR A 28 -1.27 -2.68 9.33
C THR A 28 -0.05 -3.60 9.42
N ASP A 29 0.06 -4.36 10.51
CA ASP A 29 1.15 -5.32 10.70
C ASP A 29 1.07 -6.48 9.69
N TYR A 30 -0.12 -6.92 9.32
CA TYR A 30 -0.30 -7.92 8.27
C TYR A 30 0.21 -7.41 6.91
N LEU A 31 -0.18 -6.19 6.52
CA LEU A 31 0.27 -5.56 5.28
C LEU A 31 1.79 -5.35 5.26
N ASP A 32 2.40 -5.08 6.43
CA ASP A 32 3.84 -4.91 6.62
C ASP A 32 4.61 -6.23 6.77
N GLY A 33 3.92 -7.36 6.91
CA GLY A 33 4.55 -8.65 7.16
C GLY A 33 5.20 -8.76 8.54
N LYS A 34 4.72 -7.98 9.52
CA LYS A 34 5.22 -7.94 10.91
C LYS A 34 4.52 -8.92 11.83
N LEU A 35 3.38 -9.48 11.44
CA LEU A 35 2.68 -10.49 12.23
C LEU A 35 3.53 -11.75 12.40
N GLY A 36 3.53 -12.29 13.62
CA GLY A 36 4.06 -13.62 13.89
C GLY A 36 3.25 -14.71 13.19
N ARG A 37 3.79 -15.93 13.13
CA ARG A 37 3.13 -17.07 12.44
C ARG A 37 1.72 -17.36 12.96
N ALA A 38 1.52 -17.29 14.28
CA ALA A 38 0.22 -17.56 14.89
C ALA A 38 -0.80 -16.47 14.54
N GLU A 39 -0.42 -15.20 14.69
CA GLU A 39 -1.24 -14.04 14.38
C GLU A 39 -1.62 -13.99 12.90
N HIS A 40 -0.64 -14.22 12.02
CA HIS A 40 -0.87 -14.30 10.58
C HIS A 40 -1.92 -15.38 10.26
N ARG A 41 -1.82 -16.56 10.86
CA ARG A 41 -2.80 -17.63 10.65
C ARG A 41 -4.18 -17.24 11.15
N SER A 42 -4.28 -16.70 12.36
CA SER A 42 -5.56 -16.25 12.94
C SER A 42 -6.20 -15.15 12.09
N PHE A 43 -5.41 -14.23 11.57
CA PHE A 43 -5.90 -13.15 10.70
C PHE A 43 -6.37 -13.68 9.34
N GLU A 44 -5.66 -14.63 8.73
CA GLU A 44 -6.12 -15.31 7.50
C GLU A 44 -7.43 -16.08 7.72
N GLU A 45 -7.57 -16.77 8.86
CA GLU A 45 -8.81 -17.45 9.23
C GLU A 45 -9.97 -16.46 9.42
N TYR A 46 -9.70 -15.29 9.99
CA TYR A 46 -10.66 -14.18 10.06
C TYR A 46 -11.06 -13.70 8.66
N LEU A 47 -10.10 -13.40 7.78
CA LEU A 47 -10.39 -12.93 6.41
C LEU A 47 -11.11 -13.98 5.57
N ALA A 48 -10.86 -15.27 5.79
CA ALA A 48 -11.56 -16.34 5.10
C ALA A 48 -13.07 -16.36 5.39
N ARG A 49 -13.46 -15.94 6.61
CA ARG A 49 -14.85 -15.85 7.05
C ARG A 49 -15.50 -14.52 6.70
N ASN A 50 -14.70 -13.47 6.57
CA ASN A 50 -15.14 -12.09 6.37
C ASN A 50 -14.79 -11.61 4.96
N LYS A 51 -15.68 -11.91 4.00
CA LYS A 51 -15.43 -11.67 2.55
C LYS A 51 -15.16 -10.21 2.21
N LYS A 52 -15.87 -9.29 2.86
CA LYS A 52 -15.77 -7.85 2.62
C LYS A 52 -14.41 -7.32 3.09
N GLU A 53 -14.00 -7.71 4.28
CA GLU A 53 -12.71 -7.40 4.90
C GLU A 53 -11.58 -7.97 4.04
N ARG A 54 -11.71 -9.21 3.56
CA ARG A 54 -10.76 -9.80 2.62
C ARG A 54 -10.64 -9.00 1.33
N GLU A 55 -11.74 -8.52 0.77
CA GLU A 55 -11.71 -7.66 -0.41
C GLU A 55 -11.02 -6.32 -0.13
N PHE A 56 -11.29 -5.73 1.03
CA PHE A 56 -10.61 -4.53 1.51
C PHE A 56 -9.10 -4.74 1.64
N VAL A 57 -8.65 -5.80 2.31
CA VAL A 57 -7.22 -6.14 2.46
C VAL A 57 -6.57 -6.32 1.08
N ARG A 58 -7.25 -6.99 0.14
CA ARG A 58 -6.75 -7.12 -1.24
C ARG A 58 -6.54 -5.77 -1.92
N LYS A 59 -7.50 -4.84 -1.79
CA LYS A 59 -7.40 -3.47 -2.33
C LYS A 59 -6.26 -2.70 -1.64
N ALA A 60 -6.14 -2.81 -0.32
CA ALA A 60 -5.08 -2.17 0.46
C ALA A 60 -3.68 -2.66 0.03
N MET A 61 -3.48 -3.97 -0.17
CA MET A 61 -2.23 -4.52 -0.70
C MET A 61 -1.89 -3.99 -2.09
N MET A 62 -2.88 -3.87 -2.99
CA MET A 62 -2.67 -3.28 -4.31
C MET A 62 -2.26 -1.81 -4.22
N GLY A 63 -2.92 -1.04 -3.35
CA GLY A 63 -2.58 0.36 -3.08
C GLY A 63 -1.15 0.52 -2.54
N LYS A 64 -0.79 -0.26 -1.52
CA LYS A 64 0.58 -0.31 -0.96
C LYS A 64 1.60 -0.58 -2.06
N LYS A 65 1.37 -1.61 -2.88
CA LYS A 65 2.27 -1.96 -4.00
C LYS A 65 2.41 -0.84 -5.03
N ALA A 66 1.32 -0.14 -5.35
CA ALA A 66 1.36 1.01 -6.25
C ALA A 66 2.19 2.16 -5.68
N LEU A 67 1.97 2.50 -4.41
CA LEU A 67 2.74 3.53 -3.71
C LEU A 67 4.23 3.19 -3.60
N SER A 68 4.58 1.93 -3.27
CA SER A 68 5.98 1.49 -3.25
C SER A 68 6.66 1.61 -4.62
N ARG A 69 5.94 1.34 -5.72
CA ARG A 69 6.47 1.52 -7.08
C ARG A 69 6.69 3.00 -7.41
N MET A 70 5.79 3.88 -6.98
CA MET A 70 5.95 5.32 -7.16
C MET A 70 7.15 5.83 -6.37
N ALA A 71 7.28 5.46 -5.09
CA ALA A 71 8.42 5.85 -4.25
C ALA A 71 9.76 5.44 -4.87
N ALA A 72 9.87 4.21 -5.39
CA ALA A 72 11.07 3.73 -6.07
C ALA A 72 11.45 4.56 -7.33
N GLN A 73 10.49 5.21 -7.98
CA GLN A 73 10.76 6.11 -9.11
C GLN A 73 11.26 7.49 -8.67
N PHE A 74 10.97 7.92 -7.44
CA PHE A 74 11.48 9.17 -6.87
C PHE A 74 12.89 9.02 -6.28
N GLU A 75 13.30 7.80 -5.92
CA GLU A 75 14.65 7.48 -5.44
C GLU A 75 15.70 7.35 -6.58
N LEU A 76 15.52 8.09 -7.69
CA LEU A 76 16.55 8.19 -8.72
C LEU A 76 17.83 8.88 -8.16
N PRO A 77 19.03 8.43 -8.59
CA PRO A 77 20.29 8.81 -7.95
C PRO A 77 20.60 10.30 -8.13
N VAL A 78 20.73 11.00 -7.02
CA VAL A 78 21.47 12.26 -6.99
C VAL A 78 22.96 11.90 -7.05
N GLY A 79 23.53 11.92 -8.26
CA GLY A 79 24.96 12.09 -8.46
C GLY A 79 25.69 10.96 -9.18
N GLU A 80 25.73 11.04 -10.50
CA GLU A 80 27.02 11.06 -11.18
C GLU A 80 27.04 12.33 -12.04
N LYS A 81 27.81 13.31 -11.56
CA LYS A 81 28.03 14.57 -12.25
C LYS A 81 28.83 14.29 -13.51
N ASP A 82 28.40 14.88 -14.61
CA ASP A 82 29.30 15.27 -15.68
C ASP A 82 30.50 16.02 -15.09
N THR A 83 31.69 15.44 -15.19
CA THR A 83 32.92 16.21 -15.38
C THR A 83 33.62 15.68 -16.61
N SER A 84 33.19 16.21 -17.76
CA SER A 84 34.14 16.46 -18.84
C SER A 84 35.31 17.26 -18.26
N SER A 85 36.49 16.65 -18.18
CA SER A 85 37.74 17.40 -18.10
C SER A 85 38.76 16.74 -19.01
N LEU A 86 38.93 17.39 -20.15
CA LEU A 86 40.10 17.37 -21.00
C LEU A 86 41.40 17.29 -20.17
N THR A 87 42.15 16.20 -20.32
CA THR A 87 43.61 16.28 -20.21
C THR A 87 44.21 15.83 -21.52
N ALA A 88 44.48 16.81 -22.38
CA ALA A 88 45.58 16.72 -23.31
C ALA A 88 46.86 16.60 -22.50
N THR A 89 47.59 15.50 -22.64
CA THR A 89 49.00 15.43 -22.25
C THR A 89 49.80 14.92 -23.44
N ASP A 90 50.51 15.90 -24.02
CA ASP A 90 51.70 15.77 -24.84
C ASP A 90 52.87 15.15 -24.02
N ASN A 91 53.92 14.70 -24.72
CA ASN A 91 55.13 13.97 -24.32
C ASN A 91 54.98 12.43 -24.36
N HIS A 92 55.75 11.65 -25.14
CA HIS A 92 57.17 11.79 -25.47
C HIS A 92 57.55 11.10 -26.79
#